data_AF-A0A3D6CYE8-F1
#
_entry.id   AF-A0A3D6CYE8-F1
#
_cell.length_a   1.000
_cell.length_b   1.000
_cell.length_c   1.000
_cell.angle_alpha   90.00
_cell.angle_beta   90.00
_cell.angle_gamma   90.00
#
_symmetry.space_group_name_H-M   'P 1'
#
loop_
_entity.id
_entity.type
_entity.pdbx_description
1 polymer ?
#
loop_
_entity_poly.entity_id
_entity_poly.type
_entity_poly.pdbx_seq_one_letter_code
_entity_poly.pdbx_strand_id
1 'polypeptide(L)'
;GVEIIGVILNKVRQDKVDYISEFARKGLERRGLNLLGVIPHQRMLSSPTMELIRDALQAKVLNQTKEIHNIVDNVVVGAMSAPNARKFFRPGSLMIMPADREDLIETAAAPNETGAPTKLSGVVLTDDIRPSNRVMKIIESMPYPVLMTPEDSYQVASTVHDLIVKTRPGDAAKIALIRDLVKTHVHVSSIVDQTIR
;
A
#
# COMPACT_ATOMS: atom_id res chain seq x y z
N GLY A 1 8.24 -3.68 38.37
CA GLY A 1 7.64 -3.05 37.17
C GLY A 1 8.73 -2.35 36.41
N VAL A 2 8.52 -2.04 35.12
CA VAL A 2 9.46 -1.23 34.32
C VAL A 2 9.14 0.26 34.48
N GLU A 3 10.15 1.11 34.43
CA GLU A 3 9.97 2.57 34.43
C GLU A 3 9.37 3.03 33.09
N ILE A 4 8.39 3.92 33.14
CA ILE A 4 7.72 4.48 31.96
C ILE A 4 8.15 5.93 31.80
N ILE A 5 9.00 6.19 30.82
CA ILE A 5 9.54 7.52 30.52
C ILE A 5 8.53 8.46 29.82
N GLY A 6 7.51 7.90 29.17
CA GLY A 6 6.44 8.67 28.53
C GLY A 6 5.62 7.85 27.53
N VAL A 7 4.75 8.55 26.80
CA VAL A 7 3.75 7.97 25.89
C VAL A 7 3.85 8.63 24.52
N ILE A 8 3.80 7.83 23.45
CA ILE A 8 3.63 8.28 22.07
C ILE A 8 2.28 7.78 21.58
N LEU A 9 1.44 8.69 21.10
CA LEU A 9 0.18 8.33 20.46
C LEU A 9 0.41 8.12 18.97
N ASN A 10 0.06 6.94 18.45
CA ASN A 10 0.23 6.60 17.05
C ASN A 10 -1.11 6.49 16.32
N LYS A 11 -1.09 6.71 15.00
CA LYS A 11 -2.27 6.62 14.11
C LYS A 11 -3.40 7.58 14.49
N VAL A 12 -3.06 8.78 14.95
CA VAL A 12 -4.09 9.81 15.23
C VAL A 12 -4.58 10.40 13.91
N ARG A 13 -5.89 10.54 13.74
CA ARG A 13 -6.43 11.19 12.53
C ARG A 13 -5.85 12.59 12.37
N GLN A 14 -5.45 12.95 11.15
CA GLN A 14 -4.74 14.20 10.88
C GLN A 14 -5.53 15.44 11.35
N ASP A 15 -6.84 15.46 11.13
CA ASP A 15 -7.74 16.54 11.55
C ASP A 15 -7.95 16.64 13.07
N LYS A 16 -7.46 15.67 13.83
CA LYS A 16 -7.63 15.59 15.29
C LYS A 16 -6.32 15.69 16.05
N VAL A 17 -5.17 15.85 15.38
CA VAL A 17 -3.85 15.83 16.02
C VAL A 17 -3.76 16.87 17.13
N ASP A 18 -4.14 18.12 16.86
CA ASP A 18 -4.03 19.21 17.85
C ASP A 18 -4.91 18.95 19.08
N TYR A 19 -6.19 18.64 18.83
CA TYR A 19 -7.15 18.33 19.89
C TYR A 19 -6.71 17.16 20.77
N ILE A 20 -6.29 16.05 20.15
CA ILE A 20 -5.85 14.86 20.87
C ILE A 20 -4.54 15.13 21.63
N SER A 21 -3.63 15.90 21.06
CA SER A 21 -2.37 16.27 21.72
C SER A 21 -2.63 17.05 23.01
N GLU A 22 -3.50 18.06 22.97
CA GLU A 22 -3.84 18.86 24.15
C GLU A 22 -4.56 18.03 25.21
N PHE A 23 -5.57 17.26 24.80
CA PHE A 23 -6.35 16.42 25.71
C PHE A 23 -5.48 15.34 26.37
N ALA A 24 -4.66 14.64 25.59
CA ALA A 24 -3.80 13.58 26.09
C ALA A 24 -2.72 14.12 27.03
N ARG A 25 -2.11 15.27 26.72
CA ARG A 25 -1.11 15.91 27.59
C ARG A 25 -1.69 16.15 28.99
N LYS A 26 -2.84 16.84 29.08
CA LYS A 26 -3.53 17.11 30.36
C LYS A 26 -3.91 15.83 31.12
N GLY A 27 -4.31 14.79 30.41
CA GLY A 27 -4.69 13.50 31.00
C GLY A 27 -3.50 12.71 31.53
N LEU A 28 -2.39 12.69 30.80
CA LEU A 28 -1.17 11.95 31.14
C LEU A 28 -0.41 12.60 32.28
N GLU A 29 -0.35 13.93 32.34
CA GLU A 29 0.29 14.68 33.44
C GLU A 29 -0.33 14.33 34.81
N ARG A 30 -1.65 14.14 34.88
CA ARG A 30 -2.35 13.71 36.11
C ARG A 30 -1.95 12.32 36.59
N ARG A 31 -1.31 11.52 35.72
CA ARG A 31 -0.77 10.19 36.02
C ARG A 31 0.77 10.19 36.11
N GLY A 32 1.40 11.35 36.08
CA GLY A 32 2.86 11.49 36.11
C GLY A 32 3.55 11.02 34.82
N LEU A 33 2.84 10.99 33.69
CA LEU A 33 3.37 10.54 32.40
C LEU A 33 3.53 11.72 31.42
N ASN A 34 4.64 11.74 30.69
CA ASN A 34 4.90 12.74 29.66
C ASN A 34 4.38 12.28 28.29
N LEU A 35 3.71 13.18 27.57
CA LEU A 35 3.39 12.97 26.16
C LEU A 35 4.62 13.31 25.32
N LEU A 36 5.25 12.29 24.73
CA LEU A 36 6.48 12.42 23.94
C LEU A 36 6.21 12.70 22.45
N GLY A 37 5.00 12.46 21.98
CA GLY A 37 4.64 12.73 20.59
C GLY A 37 3.26 12.24 20.18
N VAL A 38 2.76 12.79 19.08
CA VAL A 38 1.49 12.38 18.46
C VAL A 38 1.70 12.22 16.96
N ILE A 39 1.77 10.97 16.51
CA ILE A 39 2.04 10.62 15.13
C ILE A 39 0.71 10.53 14.36
N PRO A 40 0.52 11.32 13.29
CA PRO A 40 -0.67 11.24 12.47
C PRO A 40 -0.74 9.92 11.70
N HIS A 41 -1.96 9.45 11.46
CA HIS A 41 -2.21 8.31 10.59
C HIS A 41 -1.84 8.66 9.14
N GLN A 42 -0.92 7.89 8.58
CA GLN A 42 -0.55 7.98 7.16
C GLN A 42 -1.05 6.76 6.41
N ARG A 43 -1.93 6.97 5.42
CA ARG A 43 -2.56 5.89 4.64
C ARG A 43 -1.53 4.96 4.00
N MET A 44 -0.47 5.53 3.43
CA MET A 44 0.62 4.78 2.78
C MET A 44 1.28 3.72 3.68
N LEU A 45 1.31 3.93 5.00
CA LEU A 45 1.89 2.95 5.94
C LEU A 45 0.99 1.72 6.16
N SER A 46 -0.30 1.84 5.84
CA SER A 46 -1.29 0.77 5.91
C SER A 46 -1.60 0.16 4.54
N SER A 47 -1.07 0.73 3.45
CA SER A 47 -1.26 0.24 2.08
C SER A 47 -0.26 -0.90 1.76
N PRO A 48 -0.69 -2.06 1.22
CA PRO A 48 0.23 -3.15 0.86
C PRO A 48 1.08 -2.79 -0.37
N THR A 49 2.22 -3.47 -0.53
CA THR A 49 3.00 -3.42 -1.78
C THR A 49 2.60 -4.57 -2.71
N MET A 50 2.89 -4.44 -4.01
CA MET A 50 2.71 -5.54 -4.97
C MET A 50 3.50 -6.80 -4.58
N GLU A 51 4.68 -6.63 -3.97
CA GLU A 51 5.48 -7.72 -3.40
C GLU A 51 4.74 -8.46 -2.29
N LEU A 52 4.14 -7.74 -1.33
CA LEU A 52 3.37 -8.34 -0.26
C LEU A 52 2.14 -9.09 -0.81
N ILE A 53 1.48 -8.51 -1.81
CA ILE A 53 0.33 -9.14 -2.48
C ILE A 53 0.75 -10.42 -3.21
N ARG A 54 1.88 -10.39 -3.94
CA ARG A 54 2.45 -11.58 -4.60
C ARG A 54 2.69 -12.69 -3.59
N ASP A 55 3.35 -12.38 -2.47
CA ASP A 55 3.69 -13.38 -1.46
C ASP A 55 2.43 -13.98 -0.81
N ALA A 56 1.43 -13.15 -0.52
CA ALA A 56 0.19 -13.58 0.11
C ALA A 56 -0.64 -14.49 -0.79
N LEU A 57 -0.70 -14.19 -2.09
CA LEU A 57 -1.42 -14.97 -3.09
C LEU A 57 -0.59 -16.11 -3.69
N GLN A 58 0.68 -16.26 -3.28
CA GLN A 58 1.65 -17.14 -3.92
C GLN A 58 1.68 -16.98 -5.46
N ALA A 59 1.48 -15.75 -5.92
CA ALA A 59 1.22 -15.47 -7.33
C ALA A 59 2.51 -15.50 -8.16
N LYS A 60 2.40 -15.94 -9.41
CA LYS A 60 3.47 -15.90 -10.40
C LYS A 60 3.57 -14.49 -10.97
N VAL A 61 4.78 -13.98 -11.13
CA VAL A 61 5.01 -12.71 -11.84
C VAL A 61 5.13 -12.99 -13.34
N LEU A 62 4.33 -12.32 -14.17
CA LEU A 62 4.27 -12.55 -15.62
C LEU A 62 5.18 -11.63 -16.44
N ASN A 63 5.64 -10.51 -15.88
CA ASN A 63 6.52 -9.56 -16.56
C ASN A 63 7.75 -9.20 -15.71
N GLN A 64 8.83 -8.79 -16.37
CA GLN A 64 10.04 -8.33 -15.67
C GLN A 64 9.94 -6.82 -15.45
N THR A 65 9.60 -6.41 -14.24
CA THR A 65 9.58 -5.00 -13.82
C THR A 65 10.35 -4.79 -12.52
N LYS A 66 10.91 -3.59 -12.34
CA LYS A 66 11.54 -3.16 -11.09
C LYS A 66 10.53 -2.61 -10.07
N GLU A 67 9.28 -2.45 -10.48
CA GLU A 67 8.22 -1.78 -9.71
C GLU A 67 7.45 -2.73 -8.77
N ILE A 68 8.04 -3.87 -8.37
CA ILE A 68 7.39 -4.83 -7.46
C ILE A 68 7.08 -4.25 -6.07
N HIS A 69 7.74 -3.16 -5.69
CA HIS A 69 7.49 -2.45 -4.43
C HIS A 69 6.43 -1.33 -4.57
N ASN A 70 5.72 -1.24 -5.70
CA ASN A 70 4.60 -0.31 -5.87
C ASN A 70 3.56 -0.48 -4.76
N ILE A 71 3.11 0.65 -4.22
CA ILE A 71 2.13 0.70 -3.13
C ILE A 71 0.71 0.69 -3.72
N VAL A 72 -0.18 -0.09 -3.14
CA VAL A 72 -1.58 -0.22 -3.55
C VAL A 72 -2.48 0.51 -2.56
N ASP A 73 -3.11 1.60 -3.03
CA ASP A 73 -4.04 2.42 -2.25
C ASP A 73 -5.51 2.11 -2.54
N ASN A 74 -5.79 1.58 -3.73
CA ASN A 74 -7.14 1.26 -4.17
C ASN A 74 -7.14 -0.07 -4.91
N VAL A 75 -8.14 -0.91 -4.63
CA VAL A 75 -8.34 -2.20 -5.30
C VAL A 75 -9.59 -2.10 -6.16
N VAL A 76 -9.51 -2.55 -7.41
CA VAL A 76 -10.62 -2.54 -8.36
C VAL A 76 -10.77 -3.91 -9.00
N VAL A 77 -11.96 -4.49 -8.85
CA VAL A 77 -12.32 -5.76 -9.49
C VAL A 77 -12.90 -5.48 -10.89
N GLY A 78 -12.24 -5.97 -11.92
CA GLY A 78 -12.50 -5.80 -13.34
C GLY A 78 -13.65 -6.66 -13.87
N ALA A 79 -14.81 -6.65 -13.21
CA ALA A 79 -16.03 -7.31 -13.71
C ALA A 79 -16.78 -6.49 -14.78
N MET A 80 -16.33 -5.26 -15.03
CA MET A 80 -16.96 -4.30 -15.96
C MET A 80 -16.33 -4.35 -17.36
N SER A 81 -16.93 -3.62 -18.30
CA SER A 81 -16.37 -3.44 -19.65
C SER A 81 -15.06 -2.63 -19.65
N ALA A 82 -14.21 -2.85 -20.64
CA ALA A 82 -12.95 -2.13 -20.81
C ALA A 82 -13.05 -0.59 -20.76
N PRO A 83 -14.00 0.07 -21.45
CA PRO A 83 -14.17 1.52 -21.35
C PRO A 83 -14.49 2.00 -19.93
N ASN A 84 -15.25 1.21 -19.16
CA ASN A 84 -15.58 1.57 -17.79
C ASN A 84 -14.41 1.35 -16.83
N ALA A 85 -13.62 0.30 -17.05
CA ALA A 85 -12.43 0.03 -16.25
C ALA A 85 -11.39 1.17 -16.33
N ARG A 86 -11.26 1.81 -17.50
CA ARG A 86 -10.31 2.92 -17.73
C ARG A 86 -10.47 4.08 -16.74
N LYS A 87 -11.69 4.32 -16.22
CA LYS A 87 -11.97 5.36 -15.21
C LYS A 87 -11.23 5.14 -13.89
N PHE A 88 -10.76 3.92 -13.65
CA PHE A 88 -10.05 3.52 -12.44
C PHE A 88 -8.53 3.42 -12.60
N PHE A 89 -8.02 3.67 -13.82
CA PHE A 89 -6.59 3.59 -14.13
C PHE A 89 -5.85 4.84 -13.66
N ARG A 90 -5.47 4.82 -12.39
CA ARG A 90 -4.77 5.93 -11.72
C ARG A 90 -3.66 5.39 -10.82
N PRO A 91 -2.64 6.22 -10.50
CA PRO A 91 -1.60 5.84 -9.56
C PRO A 91 -2.18 5.30 -8.24
N GLY A 92 -1.58 4.24 -7.70
CA GLY A 92 -2.08 3.59 -6.48
C GLY A 92 -3.16 2.54 -6.71
N SER A 93 -3.68 2.36 -7.93
CA SER A 93 -4.70 1.34 -8.22
C SER A 93 -4.10 -0.03 -8.53
N LEU A 94 -4.62 -1.07 -7.89
CA LEU A 94 -4.50 -2.48 -8.27
C LEU A 94 -5.75 -2.89 -9.04
N MET A 95 -5.57 -3.49 -10.22
CA MET A 95 -6.66 -4.13 -10.95
C MET A 95 -6.63 -5.64 -10.71
N ILE A 96 -7.77 -6.23 -10.35
CA ILE A 96 -7.99 -7.68 -10.28
C ILE A 96 -8.93 -8.04 -11.41
N MET A 97 -8.57 -8.98 -12.29
CA MET A 97 -9.43 -9.38 -13.41
C MET A 97 -9.16 -10.83 -13.82
N PRO A 98 -10.16 -11.55 -14.35
CA PRO A 98 -9.94 -12.84 -15.00
C PRO A 98 -8.93 -12.75 -16.14
N ALA A 99 -8.07 -13.76 -16.27
CA ALA A 99 -7.02 -13.74 -17.29
C ALA A 99 -7.54 -13.86 -18.73
N ASP A 100 -8.79 -14.33 -18.92
CA ASP A 100 -9.48 -14.38 -20.20
C ASP A 100 -10.07 -13.02 -20.64
N ARG A 101 -10.05 -12.00 -19.76
CA ARG A 101 -10.42 -10.62 -20.07
C ARG A 101 -9.29 -9.88 -20.80
N GLU A 102 -8.90 -10.43 -21.94
CA GLU A 102 -7.86 -9.87 -22.81
C GLU A 102 -8.15 -8.42 -23.20
N ASP A 103 -9.43 -8.06 -23.37
CA ASP A 103 -9.86 -6.69 -23.64
C ASP A 103 -9.44 -5.70 -22.53
N LEU A 104 -9.52 -6.11 -21.27
CA LEU A 104 -9.08 -5.31 -20.13
C LEU A 104 -7.57 -5.22 -20.04
N ILE A 105 -6.87 -6.32 -20.32
CA ILE A 105 -5.40 -6.37 -20.31
C ILE A 105 -4.84 -5.42 -21.38
N GLU A 106 -5.37 -5.49 -22.60
CA GLU A 106 -5.00 -4.57 -23.70
C GLU A 106 -5.31 -3.11 -23.32
N THR A 107 -6.46 -2.86 -22.69
CA THR A 107 -6.85 -1.51 -22.24
C THR A 107 -5.91 -0.98 -21.15
N ALA A 108 -5.47 -1.83 -20.23
CA ALA A 108 -4.53 -1.47 -19.16
C ALA A 108 -3.11 -1.19 -19.69
N ALA A 109 -2.70 -1.86 -20.76
CA ALA A 109 -1.45 -1.58 -21.45
C ALA A 109 -1.49 -0.30 -22.29
N ALA A 110 -2.66 0.02 -22.86
CA ALA A 110 -2.82 1.16 -23.73
C ALA A 110 -2.50 2.49 -23.00
N PRO A 111 -1.86 3.46 -23.69
CA PRO A 111 -1.64 4.79 -23.13
C PRO A 111 -2.93 5.48 -22.68
N ASN A 112 -2.79 6.45 -21.80
CA ASN A 112 -3.88 7.35 -21.44
C ASN A 112 -4.14 8.38 -22.57
N GLU A 113 -5.13 9.25 -22.37
CA GLU A 113 -5.55 10.24 -23.37
C GLU A 113 -4.44 11.24 -23.75
N THR A 114 -3.44 11.43 -22.89
CA THR A 114 -2.28 12.29 -23.14
C THR A 114 -1.12 11.54 -23.82
N GLY A 115 -1.31 10.29 -24.22
CA GLY A 115 -0.26 9.43 -24.78
C GLY A 115 0.77 8.92 -23.78
N ALA A 116 0.58 9.17 -22.47
CA ALA A 116 1.48 8.69 -21.43
C ALA A 116 1.13 7.25 -21.03
N PRO A 117 2.10 6.45 -20.57
CA PRO A 117 1.84 5.11 -20.07
C PRO A 117 0.78 5.12 -18.96
N THR A 118 -0.10 4.13 -18.99
CA THR A 118 -1.08 3.91 -17.91
C THR A 118 -0.34 3.72 -16.58
N LYS A 119 -0.78 4.45 -15.55
CA LYS A 119 -0.19 4.39 -14.22
C LYS A 119 -1.09 3.54 -13.32
N LEU A 120 -0.71 2.28 -13.13
CA LEU A 120 -1.27 1.38 -12.13
C LEU A 120 -0.16 0.97 -11.16
N SER A 121 -0.53 0.58 -9.95
CA SER A 121 0.39 -0.08 -9.03
C SER A 121 0.70 -1.49 -9.49
N GLY A 122 -0.29 -2.17 -10.08
CA GLY A 122 -0.13 -3.48 -10.71
C GLY A 122 -1.45 -4.09 -11.16
N VAL A 123 -1.37 -5.30 -11.69
CA VAL A 123 -2.51 -6.12 -12.13
C VAL A 123 -2.37 -7.52 -11.51
N VAL A 124 -3.49 -8.11 -11.07
CA VAL A 124 -3.59 -9.52 -10.70
C VAL A 124 -4.59 -10.20 -11.63
N LEU A 125 -4.12 -11.22 -12.34
CA LEU A 125 -4.89 -12.08 -13.22
C LEU A 125 -5.35 -13.33 -12.47
N THR A 126 -6.65 -13.63 -12.54
CA THR A 126 -7.28 -14.75 -11.82
C THR A 126 -7.49 -15.98 -12.68
N ASP A 127 -7.87 -17.08 -12.04
CA ASP A 127 -8.35 -18.34 -12.66
C ASP A 127 -7.28 -19.19 -13.37
N ASP A 128 -5.98 -18.88 -13.23
CA ASP A 128 -4.81 -19.56 -13.87
C ASP A 128 -5.00 -19.86 -15.37
N ILE A 129 -5.86 -19.10 -16.06
CA ILE A 129 -6.03 -19.18 -17.51
C ILE A 129 -4.86 -18.45 -18.15
N ARG A 130 -4.10 -19.14 -19.00
CA ARG A 130 -2.99 -18.49 -19.71
C ARG A 130 -3.54 -17.57 -20.81
N PRO A 131 -3.21 -16.25 -20.79
CA PRO A 131 -3.58 -15.35 -21.89
C PRO A 131 -2.96 -15.79 -23.22
N SER A 132 -3.54 -15.34 -24.33
CA SER A 132 -3.03 -15.58 -25.67
C SER A 132 -1.58 -15.11 -25.82
N ASN A 133 -0.82 -15.73 -26.73
CA ASN A 133 0.57 -15.35 -26.99
C ASN A 133 0.72 -13.86 -27.39
N ARG A 134 -0.32 -13.28 -28.00
CA ARG A 134 -0.38 -11.86 -28.32
C ARG A 134 -0.44 -11.02 -27.04
N VAL A 135 -1.35 -11.35 -26.14
CA VAL A 135 -1.54 -10.63 -24.88
C VAL A 135 -0.35 -10.82 -23.93
N MET A 136 0.27 -12.00 -23.92
CA MET A 136 1.51 -12.22 -23.17
C MET A 136 2.62 -11.25 -23.55
N LYS A 137 2.82 -10.96 -24.85
CA LYS A 137 3.79 -9.95 -25.30
C LYS A 137 3.45 -8.54 -24.82
N ILE A 138 2.16 -8.23 -24.70
CA ILE A 138 1.68 -6.96 -24.16
C ILE A 138 2.00 -6.89 -22.66
N ILE A 139 1.68 -7.94 -21.90
CA ILE A 139 1.99 -8.06 -20.46
C ILE A 139 3.48 -7.86 -20.21
N GLU A 140 4.35 -8.50 -21.00
CA GLU A 140 5.81 -8.37 -20.89
C GLU A 140 6.31 -6.92 -21.01
N SER A 141 5.61 -6.07 -21.77
CA SER A 141 5.93 -4.65 -21.97
C SER A 141 5.32 -3.71 -20.93
N MET A 142 4.46 -4.20 -20.03
CA MET A 142 3.80 -3.34 -19.04
C MET A 142 4.80 -2.77 -18.03
N PRO A 143 4.68 -1.49 -17.63
CA PRO A 143 5.64 -0.84 -16.74
C PRO A 143 5.48 -1.26 -15.26
N TYR A 144 4.34 -1.84 -14.89
CA TYR A 144 3.99 -2.26 -13.54
C TYR A 144 3.86 -3.80 -13.43
N PRO A 145 3.90 -4.38 -12.22
CA PRO A 145 3.86 -5.83 -12.06
C PRO A 145 2.51 -6.40 -12.48
N VAL A 146 2.55 -7.49 -13.23
CA VAL A 146 1.40 -8.34 -13.55
C VAL A 146 1.59 -9.68 -12.87
N LEU A 147 0.67 -9.99 -11.96
CA LEU A 147 0.67 -11.22 -11.18
C LEU A 147 -0.40 -12.18 -11.71
N MET A 148 -0.21 -13.48 -11.52
CA MET A 148 -1.18 -14.51 -11.87
C MET A 148 -1.35 -15.50 -10.73
N THR A 149 -2.61 -15.82 -10.40
CA THR A 149 -2.97 -16.77 -9.34
C THR A 149 -4.13 -17.66 -9.83
N PRO A 150 -4.22 -18.92 -9.34
CA PRO A 150 -5.38 -19.78 -9.58
C PRO A 150 -6.63 -19.38 -8.79
N GLU A 151 -6.52 -18.46 -7.82
CA GLU A 151 -7.67 -17.95 -7.07
C GLU A 151 -8.61 -17.13 -7.94
N ASP A 152 -9.89 -17.12 -7.57
CA ASP A 152 -10.91 -16.28 -8.21
C ASP A 152 -10.84 -14.82 -7.76
N SER A 153 -11.53 -13.92 -8.48
CA SER A 153 -11.52 -12.48 -8.20
C SER A 153 -12.03 -12.09 -6.79
N TYR A 154 -12.94 -12.86 -6.20
CA TYR A 154 -13.44 -12.59 -4.86
C TYR A 154 -12.40 -12.98 -3.80
N GLN A 155 -11.80 -14.17 -3.94
CA GLN A 155 -10.73 -14.65 -3.05
C GLN A 155 -9.54 -13.70 -3.06
N VAL A 156 -9.08 -13.31 -4.26
CA VAL A 156 -7.99 -12.33 -4.39
C VAL A 156 -8.34 -11.00 -3.71
N ALA A 157 -9.54 -10.46 -3.95
CA ALA A 157 -9.94 -9.20 -3.35
C ALA A 157 -10.03 -9.28 -1.81
N SER A 158 -10.55 -10.39 -1.28
CA SER A 158 -10.63 -10.64 0.17
C SER A 158 -9.24 -10.76 0.77
N THR A 159 -8.36 -11.57 0.17
CA THR A 159 -6.98 -11.74 0.63
C THR A 159 -6.26 -10.40 0.68
N VAL A 160 -6.36 -9.58 -0.38
CA VAL A 160 -5.73 -8.25 -0.41
C VAL A 160 -6.33 -7.30 0.63
N HIS A 161 -7.64 -7.37 0.87
CA HIS A 161 -8.31 -6.56 1.89
C HIS A 161 -7.85 -6.89 3.31
N ASP A 162 -7.69 -8.17 3.61
CA ASP A 162 -7.35 -8.68 4.94
C ASP A 162 -5.85 -8.67 5.23
N LEU A 163 -5.02 -8.15 4.30
CA LEU A 163 -3.58 -8.08 4.48
C LEU A 163 -3.19 -7.24 5.69
N ILE A 164 -2.53 -7.90 6.65
CA ILE A 164 -1.85 -7.21 7.74
C ILE A 164 -0.56 -6.61 7.19
N VAL A 165 -0.60 -5.30 6.89
CA VAL A 165 0.55 -4.58 6.39
C VAL A 165 1.54 -4.29 7.52
N LYS A 166 2.72 -4.91 7.41
CA LYS A 166 3.90 -4.62 8.22
C LYS A 166 4.97 -4.00 7.35
N THR A 167 5.76 -3.09 7.91
CA THR A 167 6.92 -2.51 7.23
C THR A 167 7.98 -3.59 7.04
N ARG A 168 8.37 -3.83 5.79
CA ARG A 168 9.43 -4.77 5.40
C ARG A 168 10.74 -4.03 5.09
N PRO A 169 11.92 -4.69 5.14
CA PRO A 169 13.19 -4.07 4.80
C PRO A 169 13.23 -3.42 3.41
N GLY A 170 12.49 -3.97 2.44
CA GLY A 170 12.39 -3.44 1.07
C GLY A 170 11.47 -2.23 0.92
N ASP A 171 10.69 -1.84 1.94
CA ASP A 171 9.72 -0.75 1.85
C ASP A 171 10.38 0.64 1.98
N ALA A 172 11.34 0.96 1.11
CA ALA A 172 12.15 2.17 1.20
C ALA A 172 11.31 3.45 1.34
N ALA A 173 10.22 3.57 0.58
CA ALA A 173 9.30 4.70 0.66
C ALA A 173 8.60 4.80 2.02
N LYS A 174 8.11 3.68 2.58
CA LYS A 174 7.48 3.67 3.91
C LYS A 174 8.49 3.96 5.00
N ILE A 175 9.69 3.40 4.92
CA ILE A 175 10.78 3.65 5.88
C ILE A 175 11.15 5.13 5.91
N ALA A 176 11.27 5.77 4.73
CA ALA A 176 11.54 7.19 4.63
C ALA A 176 10.43 8.02 5.30
N LEU A 177 9.16 7.70 5.03
CA LEU A 177 8.02 8.38 5.67
C LEU A 177 8.01 8.18 7.19
N ILE A 178 8.26 6.97 7.69
CA ILE A 178 8.31 6.70 9.14
C ILE A 178 9.39 7.57 9.80
N ARG A 179 10.57 7.67 9.19
CA ARG A 179 11.66 8.52 9.70
C ARG A 179 11.23 9.99 9.79
N ASP A 180 10.57 10.49 8.75
CA ASP A 180 10.07 11.87 8.72
C ASP A 180 8.99 12.14 9.78
N LEU A 181 8.04 11.22 9.93
CA LEU A 181 6.99 11.31 10.94
C LEU A 181 7.57 11.35 12.35
N VAL A 182 8.50 10.44 12.67
CA VAL A 182 9.14 10.38 13.99
C VAL A 182 9.94 11.65 14.25
N LYS A 183 10.73 12.10 13.27
CA LYS A 183 11.52 13.34 13.40
C LYS A 183 10.64 14.56 13.67
N THR A 184 9.47 14.63 13.03
CA THR A 184 8.59 15.80 13.10
C THR A 184 7.68 15.78 14.33
N HIS A 185 7.21 14.60 14.76
CA HIS A 185 6.12 14.49 15.74
C HIS A 185 6.53 13.89 17.09
N VAL A 186 7.79 13.46 17.25
CA VAL A 186 8.27 12.82 18.48
C VAL A 186 9.48 13.58 19.03
N HIS A 187 9.46 13.86 20.34
CA HIS A 187 10.56 14.44 21.09
C HIS A 187 11.63 13.38 21.38
N VAL A 188 12.36 12.96 20.34
CA VAL A 188 13.36 11.88 20.41
C VAL A 188 14.50 12.21 21.38
N SER A 189 14.92 13.48 21.47
CA SER A 189 15.97 13.91 22.41
C SER A 189 15.61 13.56 23.86
N SER A 190 14.36 13.82 24.25
CA SER A 190 13.87 13.50 25.60
C SER A 190 13.93 12.00 25.93
N ILE A 191 13.81 11.13 24.92
CA ILE A 191 13.93 9.67 25.09
C ILE A 191 15.39 9.28 25.32
N VAL A 192 16.30 9.79 24.49
CA VAL A 192 17.73 9.47 24.56
C VAL A 192 18.34 9.95 25.87
N ASP A 193 18.03 11.18 26.28
CA ASP A 193 18.57 11.79 27.51
C ASP A 193 18.17 11.03 28.78
N GLN A 194 17.00 10.39 28.78
CA GLN A 194 16.49 9.60 29.90
C GLN A 194 16.98 8.16 29.90
N THR A 195 17.43 7.63 28.76
CA THR A 195 17.91 6.23 28.64
C THR A 195 19.41 6.11 28.91
N ILE A 196 20.17 7.21 28.83
CA ILE A 196 21.63 7.24 29.09
C ILE A 196 21.94 7.39 30.61
N ARG A 197 20.93 7.57 31.46
CA ARG A 197 21.06 7.56 32.92
C ARG A 197 20.93 6.15 33.49
#